data_AF-A0A482XSV0-F1
#
_entry.id   AF-A0A482XSV0-F1
#
_cell.length_a   1.000
_cell.length_b   1.000
_cell.length_c   1.000
_cell.angle_alpha   90.00
_cell.angle_beta   90.00
_cell.angle_gamma   90.00
#
_symmetry.space_group_name_H-M   'P 1'
#
loop_
_entity.id
_entity.type
_entity.pdbx_description
1 polymer ?
#
loop_
_entity_poly.entity_id
_entity_poly.type
_entity_poly.pdbx_seq_one_letter_code
_entity_poly.pdbx_strand_id
1 'polypeptide(L)'
;MALNILCNALSQAVPRGQSASGTVWKLFCKANTRVNYVPSATIVSIHSRDSDYKRPPPYPYKTKTYPVWRRLFESTSDRFDENTKIIVVDGPPAAGKSKVAKKLAEELDMHFIPEANMDMHYINSYGYDHRELDATLPPSVQSVDEKKFCRNPDKVTSATFQFFMYDLRYSQYIDALAHLFST
;
A
#
# COMPACT_ATOMS: atom_id res chain seq x y z
N MET A 1 -48.59 16.73 -19.65
CA MET A 1 -48.91 17.09 -21.05
C MET A 1 -48.46 18.53 -21.35
N ALA A 2 -47.20 18.88 -21.05
CA ALA A 2 -46.69 20.26 -21.15
C ALA A 2 -45.27 20.37 -21.78
N LEU A 3 -44.68 19.25 -22.22
CA LEU A 3 -43.34 19.22 -22.83
C LEU A 3 -43.35 19.09 -24.36
N ASN A 4 -44.49 18.77 -24.97
CA ASN A 4 -44.60 18.62 -26.43
C ASN A 4 -44.90 19.93 -27.18
N ILE A 5 -45.12 21.04 -26.48
CA ILE A 5 -45.50 22.32 -27.12
C ILE A 5 -44.25 23.19 -27.41
N LEU A 6 -43.15 23.01 -26.69
CA LEU A 6 -41.92 23.80 -26.88
C LEU A 6 -41.02 23.29 -28.03
N CYS A 7 -41.20 22.05 -28.49
CA CYS A 7 -40.39 21.48 -29.57
C CYS A 7 -40.78 22.02 -30.96
N ASN A 8 -42.03 22.47 -31.15
CA ASN A 8 -42.50 22.96 -32.45
C ASN A 8 -42.26 24.47 -32.69
N ALA A 9 -41.78 25.22 -31.70
CA ALA A 9 -41.58 26.67 -31.84
C ALA A 9 -40.22 27.06 -32.45
N LEU A 10 -39.23 26.16 -32.48
CA LEU A 10 -37.88 26.48 -32.99
C LEU A 10 -37.63 26.05 -34.44
N SER A 11 -38.65 25.51 -35.12
CA SER A 11 -38.55 25.06 -36.53
C SER A 11 -38.86 26.16 -37.56
N GLN A 12 -39.38 27.33 -37.15
CA GLN A 12 -39.87 28.36 -38.10
C GLN A 12 -38.98 29.59 -38.31
N ALA A 13 -37.76 29.65 -37.77
CA ALA A 13 -36.88 30.79 -37.99
C ALA A 13 -35.64 30.42 -38.81
N VAL A 14 -35.84 30.07 -40.08
CA VAL A 14 -34.74 30.02 -41.07
C VAL A 14 -35.06 30.98 -42.22
N PRO A 15 -34.49 32.19 -42.25
CA PRO A 15 -34.52 32.99 -43.46
C PRO A 15 -33.60 32.35 -44.51
N ARG A 16 -34.15 32.15 -45.71
CA ARG A 16 -33.43 31.71 -46.90
C ARG A 16 -32.44 32.79 -47.32
N GLY A 17 -31.18 32.38 -47.48
CA GLY A 17 -30.17 33.10 -48.23
C GLY A 17 -29.48 34.23 -47.45
N GLN A 18 -28.29 33.94 -46.92
CA GLN A 18 -27.13 34.82 -47.02
C GLN A 18 -25.87 34.07 -46.57
N SER A 19 -24.83 34.19 -47.39
CA SER A 19 -23.46 33.77 -47.12
C SER A 19 -22.94 34.45 -45.85
N ALA A 20 -22.50 33.69 -44.85
CA ALA A 20 -21.77 34.24 -43.71
C ALA A 20 -20.86 33.18 -43.05
N SER A 21 -19.59 33.21 -43.47
CA SER A 21 -18.39 33.13 -42.63
C SER A 21 -18.39 32.20 -41.40
N GLY A 22 -17.85 30.99 -41.60
CA GLY A 22 -16.60 30.54 -40.97
C GLY A 22 -16.48 30.33 -39.46
N THR A 23 -17.37 30.81 -38.59
CA THR A 23 -17.00 30.93 -37.16
C THR A 23 -17.97 30.27 -36.16
N VAL A 24 -19.19 29.90 -36.56
CA VAL A 24 -20.19 29.39 -35.60
C VAL A 24 -20.18 27.86 -35.45
N TRP A 25 -19.69 27.12 -36.43
CA TRP A 25 -19.64 25.65 -36.38
C TRP A 25 -18.56 25.06 -35.46
N LYS A 26 -17.59 25.85 -34.99
CA LYS A 26 -16.57 25.39 -34.05
C LYS A 26 -17.08 25.26 -32.59
N LEU A 27 -18.25 25.79 -32.27
CA LEU A 27 -18.76 25.80 -30.89
C LEU A 27 -19.59 24.57 -30.52
N PHE A 28 -20.08 23.80 -31.51
CA PHE A 28 -21.02 22.68 -31.25
C PHE A 28 -20.41 21.27 -31.30
N CYS A 29 -19.10 21.12 -31.55
CA CYS A 29 -18.42 19.81 -31.60
C CYS A 29 -17.60 19.44 -30.33
N LYS A 30 -17.88 20.05 -29.17
CA LYS A 30 -17.19 19.72 -27.91
C LYS A 30 -18.18 19.41 -26.79
N ALA A 31 -18.82 18.23 -26.85
CA ALA A 31 -19.40 17.59 -25.66
C ALA A 31 -19.79 16.14 -25.96
N ASN A 32 -18.80 15.26 -26.13
CA ASN A 32 -18.98 13.87 -25.75
C ASN A 32 -17.64 13.30 -25.28
N THR A 33 -17.10 13.90 -24.22
CA THR A 33 -16.01 13.27 -23.46
C THR A 33 -16.62 12.07 -22.75
N ARG A 34 -16.48 10.89 -23.35
CA ARG A 34 -16.53 9.65 -22.58
C ARG A 34 -15.55 9.84 -21.43
N VAL A 35 -16.05 9.86 -20.20
CA VAL A 35 -15.19 9.75 -19.02
C VAL A 35 -14.63 8.34 -19.08
N ASN A 36 -13.44 8.20 -19.65
CA ASN A 36 -12.68 6.97 -19.56
C ASN A 36 -12.36 6.80 -18.08
N TYR A 37 -12.98 5.81 -17.43
CA TYR A 37 -12.51 5.35 -16.13
C TYR A 37 -11.14 4.71 -16.35
N VAL A 38 -10.08 5.51 -16.25
CA VAL A 38 -8.72 5.00 -16.20
C VAL A 38 -8.63 4.13 -14.95
N PRO A 39 -8.19 2.87 -15.03
CA PRO A 39 -7.99 2.08 -13.82
C PRO A 39 -7.01 2.82 -12.90
N SER A 40 -7.50 3.29 -11.76
CA SER A 40 -6.78 4.07 -10.74
C SER A 40 -5.78 3.21 -9.93
N ALA A 41 -5.17 2.20 -10.54
CA ALA A 41 -4.31 1.23 -9.86
C ALA A 41 -3.00 1.01 -10.63
N THR A 42 -2.35 2.09 -11.03
CA THR A 42 -1.00 2.02 -11.62
C THR A 42 0.02 2.26 -10.50
N ILE A 43 0.95 1.32 -10.33
CA ILE A 43 2.16 1.56 -9.54
C ILE A 43 3.13 2.29 -10.47
N VAL A 44 3.76 3.35 -9.99
CA VAL A 44 4.63 4.20 -10.81
C VAL A 44 6.06 4.14 -10.28
N SER A 45 7.01 3.84 -11.16
CA SER A 45 8.43 3.89 -10.80
C SER A 45 8.87 5.33 -10.58
N ILE A 46 9.96 5.52 -9.85
CA ILE A 46 10.53 6.86 -9.59
C ILE A 46 10.72 7.65 -10.89
N HIS A 47 11.13 6.98 -11.97
CA HIS A 47 11.40 7.60 -13.27
C HIS A 47 10.16 8.05 -14.02
N SER A 48 9.01 7.45 -13.74
CA SER A 48 7.74 7.74 -14.42
C SER A 48 6.84 8.65 -13.60
N ARG A 49 7.24 9.00 -12.38
CA ARG A 49 6.49 9.85 -11.47
C ARG A 49 6.59 11.32 -11.87
N ASP A 50 5.52 12.06 -11.63
CA ASP A 50 5.47 13.50 -11.90
C ASP A 50 6.54 14.23 -11.07
N SER A 51 7.47 14.92 -11.72
CA SER A 51 8.65 15.52 -11.06
C SER A 51 8.28 16.62 -10.07
N ASP A 52 7.11 17.21 -10.25
CA ASP A 52 6.65 18.38 -9.51
C ASP A 52 5.85 18.00 -8.25
N TYR A 53 5.51 16.72 -8.07
CA TYR A 53 4.74 16.25 -6.93
C TYR A 53 5.59 16.24 -5.65
N LYS A 54 5.20 17.05 -4.66
CA LYS A 54 5.85 17.12 -3.35
C LYS A 54 4.98 16.44 -2.29
N ARG A 55 5.51 15.38 -1.68
CA ARG A 55 4.84 14.70 -0.56
C ARG A 55 4.69 15.65 0.63
N PRO A 56 3.53 15.65 1.31
CA PRO A 56 3.40 16.31 2.60
C PRO A 56 4.36 15.69 3.61
N PRO A 57 4.74 16.42 4.67
CA PRO A 57 5.65 15.88 5.69
C PRO A 57 5.03 14.65 6.37
N PRO A 58 5.81 13.57 6.57
CA PRO A 58 5.32 12.35 7.19
C PRO A 58 5.00 12.58 8.66
N TYR A 59 3.96 11.91 9.15
CA TYR A 59 3.60 11.94 10.56
C TYR A 59 4.56 11.07 11.40
N PRO A 60 5.11 11.57 12.53
CA PRO A 60 6.03 10.80 13.37
C PRO A 60 5.29 9.74 14.22
N TYR A 61 4.85 8.66 13.59
CA TYR A 61 4.03 7.60 14.19
C TYR A 61 4.74 6.76 15.26
N LYS A 62 6.09 6.72 15.26
CA LYS A 62 6.88 5.98 16.25
C LYS A 62 6.92 6.66 17.63
N THR A 63 6.85 7.99 17.65
CA THR A 63 7.02 8.78 18.89
C THR A 63 5.71 9.40 19.36
N LYS A 64 4.74 9.62 18.46
CA LYS A 64 3.53 10.38 18.76
C LYS A 64 2.26 9.57 18.47
N THR A 65 1.39 9.46 19.46
CA THR A 65 0.08 8.83 19.32
C THR A 65 -0.87 9.70 18.49
N TYR A 66 -1.73 9.07 17.69
CA TYR A 66 -2.72 9.74 16.86
C TYR A 66 -4.11 9.70 17.53
N PRO A 67 -4.53 10.77 18.24
CA PRO A 67 -5.79 10.78 18.96
C PRO A 67 -6.98 11.06 18.02
N VAL A 68 -8.17 10.59 18.42
CA VAL A 68 -9.39 10.66 17.60
C VAL A 68 -9.77 12.08 17.19
N TRP A 69 -9.57 13.10 18.04
CA TRP A 69 -9.89 14.48 17.67
C TRP A 69 -9.01 15.02 16.54
N ARG A 70 -7.78 14.52 16.38
CA ARG A 70 -6.86 14.95 15.32
C ARG A 70 -7.34 14.48 13.95
N ARG A 71 -8.11 13.39 13.89
CA ARG A 71 -8.81 12.90 12.69
C ARG A 71 -9.77 13.92 12.09
N LEU A 72 -10.33 14.81 12.91
CA LEU A 72 -11.23 15.87 12.43
C LEU A 72 -10.48 17.00 11.73
N PHE A 73 -9.18 17.18 12.03
CA PHE A 73 -8.36 18.27 11.51
C PHE A 73 -7.35 17.83 10.44
N GLU A 74 -7.02 16.53 10.38
CA GLU A 74 -6.02 16.00 9.46
C GLU A 74 -6.48 14.64 8.92
N SER A 75 -6.67 14.54 7.61
CA SER A 75 -6.99 13.27 6.96
C SER A 75 -5.72 12.48 6.67
N THR A 76 -5.77 11.16 6.77
CA THR A 76 -4.67 10.29 6.31
C THR A 76 -4.58 10.27 4.79
N SER A 77 -5.71 10.50 4.10
CA SER A 77 -5.79 10.45 2.64
C SER A 77 -4.98 11.53 1.93
N ASP A 78 -4.68 12.63 2.62
CA ASP A 78 -3.90 13.75 2.06
C ASP A 78 -2.45 13.35 1.73
N ARG A 79 -1.98 12.25 2.32
CA ARG A 79 -0.66 11.67 2.09
C ARG A 79 -0.66 10.54 1.08
N PHE A 80 -1.85 10.09 0.66
CA PHE A 80 -1.94 8.97 -0.26
C PHE A 80 -1.51 9.37 -1.66
N ASP A 81 -0.85 8.41 -2.30
CA ASP A 81 -0.20 8.54 -3.58
C ASP A 81 -0.40 7.22 -4.35
N GLU A 82 -0.06 7.21 -5.63
CA GLU A 82 -0.24 6.03 -6.48
C GLU A 82 0.50 4.79 -5.94
N ASN A 83 1.63 5.02 -5.26
CA ASN A 83 2.48 4.00 -4.64
C ASN A 83 2.09 3.63 -3.19
N THR A 84 0.96 4.13 -2.64
CA THR A 84 0.51 3.70 -1.29
C THR A 84 -0.17 2.33 -1.35
N LYS A 85 0.65 1.30 -1.58
CA LYS A 85 0.24 -0.11 -1.63
C LYS A 85 1.24 -0.96 -0.86
N ILE A 86 0.74 -2.02 -0.23
CA ILE A 86 1.60 -3.02 0.41
C ILE A 86 1.87 -4.12 -0.59
N ILE A 87 3.15 -4.34 -0.90
CA ILE A 87 3.60 -5.44 -1.74
C ILE A 87 4.24 -6.50 -0.84
N VAL A 88 3.70 -7.71 -0.88
CA VAL A 88 4.26 -8.85 -0.16
C VAL A 88 4.97 -9.75 -1.18
N VAL A 89 6.27 -9.97 -0.98
CA VAL A 89 7.07 -10.86 -1.82
C VAL A 89 7.17 -12.22 -1.13
N ASP A 90 6.43 -13.20 -1.65
CA ASP A 90 6.39 -14.55 -1.10
C ASP A 90 7.15 -15.58 -1.97
N GLY A 91 7.48 -16.73 -1.39
CA GLY A 91 8.12 -17.87 -2.06
C GLY A 91 8.86 -18.81 -1.11
N PRO A 92 9.59 -19.82 -1.61
CA PRO A 92 10.30 -20.77 -0.75
C PRO A 92 11.51 -20.13 -0.04
N PRO A 93 11.93 -20.65 1.12
CA PRO A 93 13.15 -20.19 1.80
C PRO A 93 14.37 -20.37 0.87
N ALA A 94 15.36 -19.48 1.01
CA ALA A 94 16.57 -19.42 0.17
C ALA A 94 16.39 -19.03 -1.32
N ALA A 95 15.20 -18.65 -1.78
CA ALA A 95 14.98 -18.15 -3.15
C ALA A 95 15.56 -16.74 -3.44
N GLY A 96 16.21 -16.10 -2.46
CA GLY A 96 16.80 -14.76 -2.63
C GLY A 96 15.77 -13.61 -2.66
N LYS A 97 14.55 -13.85 -2.14
CA LYS A 97 13.43 -12.88 -2.11
C LYS A 97 13.80 -11.54 -1.51
N SER A 98 14.60 -11.53 -0.44
CA SER A 98 15.00 -10.28 0.24
C SER A 98 15.81 -9.35 -0.68
N LYS A 99 16.54 -9.90 -1.68
CA LYS A 99 17.27 -9.07 -2.67
C LYS A 99 16.31 -8.44 -3.68
N VAL A 100 15.30 -9.19 -4.12
CA VAL A 100 14.27 -8.71 -5.05
C VAL A 100 13.44 -7.63 -4.39
N ALA A 101 12.99 -7.86 -3.15
CA ALA A 101 12.20 -6.90 -2.39
C ALA A 101 12.96 -5.58 -2.14
N LYS A 102 14.27 -5.63 -1.87
CA LYS A 102 15.11 -4.43 -1.74
C LYS A 102 15.18 -3.62 -3.03
N LYS A 103 15.46 -4.28 -4.16
CA LYS A 103 15.51 -3.61 -5.48
C LYS A 103 14.16 -3.01 -5.87
N LEU A 104 13.07 -3.73 -5.64
CA LEU A 104 11.72 -3.22 -5.90
C LEU A 104 11.38 -2.00 -5.04
N ALA A 105 11.77 -2.02 -3.76
CA ALA A 105 11.58 -0.88 -2.87
C ALA A 105 12.38 0.35 -3.33
N GLU A 106 13.62 0.14 -3.80
CA GLU A 106 14.48 1.20 -4.36
C GLU A 106 13.94 1.77 -5.67
N GLU A 107 13.39 0.95 -6.57
CA GLU A 107 12.86 1.40 -7.87
C GLU A 107 11.51 2.13 -7.77
N LEU A 108 10.70 1.79 -6.77
CA LEU A 108 9.36 2.32 -6.55
C LEU A 108 9.30 3.39 -5.44
N ASP A 109 10.44 3.66 -4.79
CA ASP A 109 10.55 4.55 -3.63
C ASP A 109 9.58 4.18 -2.49
N MET A 110 9.59 2.91 -2.14
CA MET A 110 8.80 2.35 -1.05
C MET A 110 9.68 1.95 0.13
N HIS A 111 9.07 1.84 1.30
CA HIS A 111 9.78 1.40 2.50
C HIS A 111 10.02 -0.11 2.49
N PHE A 112 11.29 -0.52 2.58
CA PHE A 112 11.66 -1.91 2.70
C PHE A 112 11.56 -2.39 4.16
N ILE A 113 10.71 -3.39 4.39
CA ILE A 113 10.59 -4.09 5.67
C ILE A 113 11.34 -5.44 5.56
N PRO A 114 12.25 -5.75 6.49
CA PRO A 114 12.99 -7.01 6.46
C PRO A 114 12.08 -8.22 6.76
N GLU A 115 12.53 -9.39 6.33
CA GLU A 115 11.85 -10.66 6.59
C GLU A 115 11.69 -10.92 8.10
N ALA A 116 10.52 -11.43 8.51
CA ALA A 116 10.28 -11.89 9.86
C ALA A 116 11.25 -13.03 10.19
N ASN A 117 12.02 -12.88 11.26
CA ASN A 117 12.96 -13.88 11.74
C ASN A 117 12.72 -14.09 13.24
N MET A 118 12.86 -15.33 13.71
CA MET A 118 12.76 -15.69 15.13
C MET A 118 13.77 -14.94 16.01
N ASP A 119 14.87 -14.43 15.44
CA ASP A 119 15.81 -13.57 16.14
C ASP A 119 15.13 -12.32 16.73
N MET A 120 14.08 -11.80 16.08
CA MET A 120 13.31 -10.65 16.58
C MET A 120 12.54 -10.97 17.86
N HIS A 121 12.23 -12.25 18.10
CA HIS A 121 11.53 -12.71 19.29
C HIS A 121 12.48 -13.14 20.40
N TYR A 122 13.59 -13.79 20.05
CA TYR A 122 14.53 -14.36 21.04
C TYR A 122 15.59 -13.38 21.52
N ILE A 123 15.92 -12.34 20.74
CA ILE A 123 16.88 -11.33 21.15
C ILE A 123 16.12 -10.23 21.89
N ASN A 124 16.41 -10.08 23.17
CA ASN A 124 15.82 -9.02 23.98
C ASN A 124 16.40 -7.65 23.58
N SER A 125 15.72 -6.57 23.99
CA SER A 125 16.18 -5.18 23.88
C SER A 125 17.59 -4.94 24.45
N TYR A 126 17.98 -5.69 25.47
CA TYR A 126 19.33 -5.66 26.06
C TYR A 126 20.39 -6.44 25.28
N GLY A 127 20.01 -7.13 24.20
CA GLY A 127 20.90 -7.96 23.38
C GLY A 127 21.14 -9.38 23.91
N TYR A 128 20.39 -9.82 24.92
CA TYR A 128 20.48 -11.18 25.45
C TYR A 128 19.67 -12.15 24.58
N ASP A 129 20.27 -13.27 24.19
CA ASP A 129 19.62 -14.33 23.40
C ASP A 129 19.03 -15.41 24.33
N HIS A 130 17.71 -15.54 24.33
CA HIS A 130 17.01 -16.56 25.12
C HIS A 130 17.39 -18.00 24.78
N ARG A 131 17.96 -18.25 23.59
CA ARG A 131 18.41 -19.58 23.17
C ARG A 131 19.56 -20.12 24.01
N GLU A 132 20.35 -19.25 24.65
CA GLU A 132 21.45 -19.66 25.53
C GLU A 132 20.95 -20.45 26.76
N LEU A 133 19.69 -20.22 27.16
CA LEU A 133 19.07 -20.89 28.32
C LEU A 133 18.56 -22.29 27.99
N ASP A 134 18.54 -22.71 26.73
CA ASP A 134 17.96 -23.98 26.29
C ASP A 134 18.52 -25.20 27.04
N ALA A 135 19.81 -25.18 27.40
CA ALA A 135 20.46 -26.29 28.10
C ALA A 135 19.90 -26.52 29.51
N THR A 136 19.33 -25.46 30.11
CA THR A 136 18.73 -25.51 31.45
C THR A 136 17.23 -25.78 31.42
N LEU A 137 16.59 -25.62 30.25
CA LEU A 137 15.15 -25.74 30.09
C LEU A 137 14.72 -27.17 29.75
N PRO A 138 13.54 -27.60 30.26
CA PRO A 138 12.98 -28.89 29.87
C PRO A 138 12.66 -28.92 28.38
N PRO A 139 12.72 -30.09 27.72
CA PRO A 139 12.61 -30.23 26.27
C PRO A 139 11.28 -29.74 25.69
N SER A 140 10.23 -29.60 26.51
CA SER A 140 8.93 -29.07 26.11
C SER A 140 8.90 -27.54 25.95
N VAL A 141 9.86 -26.81 26.55
CA VAL A 141 9.88 -25.33 26.59
C VAL A 141 11.14 -24.76 25.92
N GLN A 142 11.96 -25.62 25.31
CA GLN A 142 13.15 -25.18 24.59
C GLN A 142 12.77 -24.32 23.37
N SER A 143 13.65 -23.37 23.05
CA SER A 143 13.48 -22.51 21.88
C SER A 143 13.49 -23.32 20.58
N VAL A 144 12.66 -22.90 19.63
CA VAL A 144 12.54 -23.54 18.31
C VAL A 144 12.82 -22.52 17.23
N ASP A 145 13.92 -22.76 16.53
CA ASP A 145 14.30 -22.00 15.35
C ASP A 145 13.90 -22.71 14.08
N GLU A 146 13.92 -21.99 12.96
CA GLU A 146 13.71 -22.53 11.62
C GLU A 146 14.58 -23.78 11.36
N LYS A 147 15.87 -23.71 11.73
CA LYS A 147 16.80 -24.84 11.57
C LYS A 147 16.43 -26.04 12.44
N LYS A 148 15.96 -25.82 13.67
CA LYS A 148 15.54 -26.89 14.58
C LYS A 148 14.24 -27.52 14.11
N PHE A 149 13.30 -26.71 13.62
CA PHE A 149 12.05 -27.13 13.02
C PHE A 149 12.28 -27.98 11.77
N CYS A 150 13.17 -27.56 10.86
CA CYS A 150 13.51 -28.34 9.66
C CYS A 150 14.19 -29.68 9.97
N ARG A 151 14.92 -29.79 11.09
CA ARG A 151 15.60 -31.04 11.48
C ARG A 151 14.64 -32.05 12.09
N ASN A 152 13.72 -31.60 12.94
CA ASN A 152 12.80 -32.47 13.68
C ASN A 152 11.39 -31.85 13.72
N PRO A 153 10.58 -32.02 12.67
CA PRO A 153 9.27 -31.38 12.58
C PRO A 153 8.22 -31.99 13.53
N ASP A 154 8.40 -33.23 13.98
CA ASP A 154 7.39 -33.96 14.77
C ASP A 154 7.39 -33.59 16.27
N LYS A 155 8.24 -32.65 16.70
CA LYS A 155 8.27 -32.21 18.09
C LYS A 155 7.02 -31.40 18.43
N VAL A 156 6.53 -31.53 19.66
CA VAL A 156 5.38 -30.75 20.16
C VAL A 156 5.62 -29.23 20.06
N THR A 157 6.86 -28.80 20.17
CA THR A 157 7.29 -27.40 20.08
C THR A 157 7.20 -26.81 18.66
N SER A 158 6.99 -27.65 17.64
CA SER A 158 6.78 -27.22 16.25
C SER A 158 5.53 -26.36 16.06
N ALA A 159 4.46 -26.66 16.80
CA ALA A 159 3.24 -25.85 16.78
C ALA A 159 3.50 -24.45 17.36
N THR A 160 4.31 -24.38 18.43
CA THR A 160 4.70 -23.13 19.08
C THR A 160 5.53 -22.25 18.13
N PHE A 161 6.45 -22.85 17.37
CA PHE A 161 7.21 -22.14 16.34
C PHE A 161 6.31 -21.50 15.28
N GLN A 162 5.31 -22.25 14.77
CA GLN A 162 4.37 -21.71 13.78
C GLN A 162 3.55 -20.53 14.36
N PHE A 163 3.14 -20.63 15.62
CA PHE A 163 2.42 -19.57 16.31
C PHE A 163 3.26 -18.29 16.44
N PHE A 164 4.50 -18.40 16.94
CA PHE A 164 5.38 -17.24 17.07
C PHE A 164 5.75 -16.63 15.71
N MET A 165 5.99 -17.45 14.68
CA MET A 165 6.27 -16.93 13.35
C MET A 165 5.06 -16.18 12.76
N TYR A 166 3.84 -16.66 13.03
CA TYR A 166 2.62 -15.95 12.66
C TYR A 166 2.50 -14.60 13.39
N ASP A 167 2.73 -14.59 14.70
CA ASP A 167 2.67 -13.38 15.53
C ASP A 167 3.68 -12.32 15.06
N LEU A 168 4.92 -12.72 14.78
CA LEU A 168 5.96 -11.83 14.25
C LEU A 168 5.56 -11.22 12.90
N ARG A 169 5.06 -12.03 11.96
CA ARG A 169 4.59 -11.55 10.66
C ARG A 169 3.41 -10.60 10.80
N TYR A 170 2.51 -10.88 11.74
CA TYR A 170 1.37 -10.03 12.04
C TYR A 170 1.82 -8.67 12.61
N SER A 171 2.77 -8.65 13.55
CA SER A 171 3.35 -7.41 14.09
C SER A 171 4.03 -6.59 12.99
N GLN A 172 4.84 -7.21 12.13
CA GLN A 172 5.47 -6.51 11.02
C GLN A 172 4.45 -5.91 10.04
N TYR A 173 3.33 -6.61 9.82
CA TYR A 173 2.26 -6.10 8.97
C TYR A 173 1.56 -4.89 9.58
N ILE A 174 1.37 -4.87 10.92
CA ILE A 174 0.88 -3.69 11.64
C ILE A 174 1.84 -2.52 11.46
N ASP A 175 3.15 -2.74 11.59
CA ASP A 175 4.16 -1.70 11.38
C ASP A 175 4.15 -1.17 9.94
N ALA A 176 3.94 -2.04 8.96
CA ALA A 176 3.77 -1.67 7.55
C ALA A 176 2.55 -0.77 7.33
N LEU A 177 1.41 -1.12 7.95
CA LEU A 177 0.19 -0.31 7.89
C LEU A 177 0.38 1.03 8.59
N ALA A 178 1.03 1.05 9.75
CA ALA A 178 1.33 2.28 10.47
C ALA A 178 2.20 3.22 9.64
N HIS A 179 3.19 2.68 8.93
CA HIS A 179 4.00 3.44 7.98
C HIS A 179 3.15 3.99 6.83
N LEU A 180 2.40 3.12 6.14
CA LEU A 180 1.58 3.48 4.97
C LEU A 180 0.56 4.59 5.27
N PHE A 181 -0.07 4.58 6.45
CA PHE A 181 -1.04 5.60 6.82
C PHE A 181 -0.43 6.92 7.30
N SER A 182 0.87 6.93 7.57
CA SER A 182 1.57 8.08 8.16
C SER A 182 2.43 8.84 7.16
N THR A 183 2.86 8.21 6.07
CA THR A 183 3.76 8.76 5.04
C THR A 183 3.07 8.93 3.71
#